data_AF-A0A1C5TBJ7-F1
#
_entry.id   AF-A0A1C5TBJ7-F1
#
_cell.length_a   1.000
_cell.length_b   1.000
_cell.length_c   1.000
_cell.angle_alpha   90.00
_cell.angle_beta   90.00
_cell.angle_gamma   90.00
#
_symmetry.space_group_name_H-M   'P 1'
#
loop_
_entity.id
_entity.type
_entity.pdbx_description
1 polymer ?
#
loop_
_entity_poly.entity_id
_entity_poly.type
_entity_poly.pdbx_seq_one_letter_code
_entity_poly.pdbx_strand_id
1 'polypeptide(L)' 'MNVVEDEKRVHVARAYIVVDDSYECYSDQIEKVLQEELPEYAVPERINIIKNMPVTEGGKIDYRKLKNYEK' A
#
# COMPACT_ATOMS: atom_id res chain seq x y z
N MET A 1 4.50 1.84 -27.47
CA MET A 1 3.47 1.33 -26.54
C MET A 1 4.07 0.12 -25.85
N ASN A 2 4.52 0.24 -24.60
CA ASN A 2 5.18 -0.86 -23.88
C ASN A 2 4.10 -1.76 -23.27
N VAL A 3 3.63 -2.73 -24.06
CA VAL A 3 2.76 -3.81 -23.58
C VAL A 3 3.67 -4.87 -22.97
N VAL A 4 3.52 -5.11 -21.67
CA VAL A 4 4.18 -6.21 -20.95
C VAL A 4 3.11 -7.26 -20.72
N GLU A 5 3.37 -8.50 -21.14
CA GLU A 5 2.49 -9.65 -20.91
C GLU A 5 2.25 -9.82 -19.40
N ASP A 6 1.01 -10.13 -19.02
CA ASP A 6 0.61 -10.23 -17.61
C ASP A 6 1.37 -11.35 -16.87
N GLU A 7 1.74 -12.41 -17.60
CA GLU A 7 2.58 -13.52 -17.13
C GLU A 7 3.99 -13.07 -16.71
N LYS A 8 4.46 -11.92 -17.23
CA LYS A 8 5.74 -11.30 -16.88
C LYS A 8 5.59 -10.21 -15.81
N ARG A 9 4.35 -9.89 -15.39
CA ARG A 9 4.08 -8.95 -14.30
C ARG A 9 4.02 -9.68 -12.97
N VAL A 10 5.01 -9.42 -12.12
CA VAL A 10 4.90 -9.76 -10.71
C VAL A 10 3.94 -8.75 -10.07
N HIS A 11 2.71 -9.19 -9.78
CA HIS A 11 1.73 -8.42 -9.03
C HIS A 11 2.05 -8.54 -7.54
N VAL A 12 2.69 -7.51 -7.00
CA VAL A 12 2.99 -7.42 -5.57
C VAL A 12 1.86 -6.66 -4.88
N ALA A 13 1.24 -7.25 -3.85
CA ALA A 13 0.27 -6.56 -3.02
C ALA A 13 0.96 -5.41 -2.26
N ARG A 14 0.37 -4.21 -2.32
CA ARG A 14 0.89 -3.00 -1.67
C ARG A 14 -0.19 -2.40 -0.79
N ALA A 15 0.20 -2.00 0.42
CA ALA A 15 -0.65 -1.27 1.33
C ALA A 15 -0.18 0.18 1.49
N TYR A 16 -1.15 1.08 1.56
CA TYR A 16 -0.96 2.48 1.90
C TYR A 16 -1.84 2.77 3.11
N ILE A 17 -1.26 3.28 4.18
CA ILE A 17 -1.93 3.40 5.47
C ILE A 17 -1.76 4.83 5.96
N VAL A 18 -2.85 5.46 6.35
CA VAL A 18 -2.84 6.73 7.08
C VAL A 18 -3.08 6.40 8.55
N VAL A 19 -2.20 6.91 9.39
CA VAL A 19 -2.27 6.74 10.85
C VAL A 19 -2.72 8.08 11.41
N ASP A 20 -3.67 8.06 12.33
CA ASP A 20 -4.07 9.27 13.05
C ASP A 20 -2.90 9.80 13.89
N ASP A 21 -2.70 11.12 13.91
CA ASP A 21 -1.55 11.77 14.55
C ASP A 21 -1.46 11.50 16.07
N SER A 22 -2.54 11.00 16.69
CA SER A 22 -2.53 10.56 18.10
C SER A 22 -1.83 9.22 18.34
N TYR A 23 -1.47 8.49 17.28
CA TYR A 23 -0.82 7.18 17.37
C TYR A 23 0.55 7.18 16.69
N GLU A 24 1.52 6.54 17.34
CA GLU A 24 2.73 6.07 16.66
C GLU A 24 2.50 4.66 16.14
N CYS A 25 2.84 4.44 14.87
CA CYS A 25 2.69 3.14 14.24
C CYS A 25 3.83 2.92 13.25
N TYR A 26 4.36 1.70 13.25
CA TYR A 26 5.50 1.29 12.45
C TYR A 26 5.13 0.11 11.54
N SER A 27 5.73 0.05 10.36
CA SER A 27 5.34 -0.93 9.33
C SER A 27 5.54 -2.38 9.75
N ASP A 28 6.57 -2.66 10.56
CA ASP A 28 6.87 -3.99 11.11
C ASP A 28 5.79 -4.47 12.09
N GLN A 29 5.25 -3.57 12.90
CA GLN A 29 4.14 -3.88 13.80
C GLN A 29 2.87 -4.21 13.02
N ILE A 30 2.57 -3.43 11.97
CA ILE A 30 1.42 -3.67 11.10
C ILE A 30 1.58 -5.02 10.39
N GLU A 31 2.74 -5.28 9.80
CA GLU A 31 3.04 -6.52 9.10
C GLU A 31 2.84 -7.74 10.02
N LYS A 32 3.35 -7.68 11.25
CA LYS A 32 3.19 -8.76 12.22
C LYS A 32 1.72 -9.05 12.53
N VAL A 33 0.91 -8.01 12.77
CA VAL A 33 -0.53 -8.18 13.01
C VAL A 33 -1.23 -8.77 11.80
N LEU A 34 -0.88 -8.32 10.58
CA LEU A 34 -1.44 -8.87 9.35
C LEU A 34 -1.06 -10.34 9.15
N GLN A 35 0.16 -10.75 9.50
CA GLN A 35 0.60 -12.15 9.41
C GLN A 35 -0.12 -13.07 10.41
N GLU A 36 -0.57 -12.54 11.55
CA GLU A 36 -1.34 -13.29 12.54
C GLU A 36 -2.81 -13.48 12.12
N GLU A 37 -3.38 -12.50 11.41
CA GLU A 37 -4.81 -12.47 11.06
C GLU A 37 -5.12 -12.89 9.61
N LEU A 38 -4.15 -12.82 8.70
CA LEU A 38 -4.34 -13.08 7.27
C LEU A 38 -3.46 -14.25 6.78
N PRO A 39 -3.90 -14.98 5.76
CA PRO A 39 -3.03 -15.93 5.08
C PRO A 39 -1.86 -15.20 4.38
N GLU A 40 -0.73 -15.88 4.25
CA GLU A 40 0.54 -15.32 3.75
C GLU A 40 0.39 -14.53 2.43
N TYR A 41 -0.37 -15.07 1.46
CA TYR A 41 -0.58 -14.44 0.16
C TYR A 41 -1.35 -13.11 0.21
N ALA A 42 -2.04 -12.81 1.31
CA ALA A 42 -2.82 -11.58 1.49
C ALA A 42 -2.03 -10.51 2.27
N VAL A 43 -0.89 -10.89 2.86
CA VAL A 43 0.01 -9.95 3.54
C VAL A 43 0.75 -9.12 2.49
N PRO A 44 0.62 -7.78 2.49
CA PRO A 44 1.30 -6.94 1.51
C PRO A 44 2.82 -6.97 1.69
N GLU A 45 3.58 -7.23 0.62
CA GLU A 45 5.05 -7.20 0.68
C GLU A 45 5.62 -5.77 0.87
N ARG A 46 4.79 -4.74 0.66
CA ARG A 46 5.15 -3.33 0.82
C ARG A 46 4.07 -2.58 1.56
N ILE A 47 4.40 -2.07 2.74
CA ILE A 47 3.53 -1.24 3.57
C ILE A 47 4.11 0.18 3.62
N ASN A 48 3.37 1.14 3.08
CA ASN A 48 3.75 2.55 3.08
C ASN A 48 2.83 3.34 4.02
N ILE A 49 3.38 3.81 5.13
CA ILE A 49 2.68 4.74 6.02
C ILE A 49 2.83 6.16 5.44
N ILE A 50 1.70 6.79 5.12
CA ILE A 50 1.65 8.10 4.46
C ILE A 50 0.86 9.09 5.31
N LYS A 51 1.16 10.38 5.17
CA LYS A 51 0.48 11.43 5.94
C LYS A 51 -1.01 11.57 5.60
N ASN A 52 -1.35 11.44 4.32
CA ASN A 52 -2.71 11.63 3.83
C ASN A 52 -2.93 10.79 2.57
N MET A 53 -4.15 10.31 2.37
CA MET A 53 -4.52 9.64 1.11
C MET A 53 -4.61 10.65 -0.03
N PRO A 54 -3.89 10.45 -1.15
CA PRO A 54 -4.04 11.30 -2.30
C PRO A 54 -5.40 11.04 -2.94
N VAL A 55 -6.13 12.12 -3.20
CA VAL A 55 -7.42 12.08 -3.90
C VAL A 55 -7.40 12.92 -5.18
N THR A 56 -8.23 12.52 -6.12
CA THR A 56 -8.60 13.31 -7.31
C THR A 56 -9.48 14.49 -6.91
N GLU A 57 -9.70 15.45 -7.82
CA GLU A 57 -10.62 16.57 -7.59
C GLU A 57 -12.03 16.11 -7.20
N GLY A 58 -12.48 14.96 -7.74
CA GLY A 58 -13.75 14.34 -7.38
C GLY A 58 -13.74 13.49 -6.10
N GLY A 59 -12.67 13.54 -5.31
CA GLY A 59 -12.57 12.86 -4.00
C GLY A 59 -12.26 11.36 -4.04
N LYS A 60 -12.16 10.74 -5.22
CA LYS A 60 -11.71 9.34 -5.35
C LYS A 60 -10.22 9.23 -5.08
N ILE A 61 -9.76 8.09 -4.56
CA ILE A 61 -8.32 7.80 -4.42
C ILE A 61 -7.59 7.97 -5.76
N ASP A 62 -6.51 8.73 -5.75
CA ASP A 62 -5.63 8.91 -6.89
C ASP A 62 -4.52 7.85 -6.86
N TYR A 63 -4.82 6.68 -7.43
CA TYR A 63 -3.88 5.55 -7.52
C TYR A 63 -2.59 5.87 -8.27
N ARG A 64 -2.57 6.90 -9.13
CA ARG A 64 -1.34 7.31 -9.84
C ARG A 64 -0.40 8.04 -8.90
N LYS A 65 -0.94 8.90 -8.03
CA LYS A 65 -0.16 9.62 -7.01
C LYS A 65 0.34 8.73 -5.88
N LEU A 66 -0.34 7.61 -5.60
CA LEU A 66 0.14 6.64 -4.61
C LEU A 66 1.56 6.13 -4.92
N LYS A 67 1.92 6.01 -6.20
CA LYS A 67 3.27 5.59 -6.63
C LYS A 67 4.40 6.50 -6.12
N ASN A 68 4.11 7.76 -5.82
CA ASN A 68 5.11 8.70 -5.32
C ASN A 68 5.52 8.42 -3.86
N TYR A 69 4.78 7.56 -3.17
CA TYR A 69 5.05 7.15 -1.79
C TYR A 69 5.70 5.77 -1.71
N GLU A 70 5.95 5.12 -2.84
CA GLU A 70 6.71 3.86 -2.89
C GLU A 70 8.16 4.18 -2.49
N LYS A 71 8.56 3.73 -1.30
CA LYS A 71 9.97 3.69 -0.87
C LYS A 71 10.67 2.43 -1.39
#